data_AF-A0A2V6VK15-F1
#
_entry.id   AF-A0A2V6VK15-F1
#
_cell.length_a   1.000
_cell.length_b   1.000
_cell.length_c   1.000
_cell.angle_alpha   90.00
_cell.angle_beta   90.00
_cell.angle_gamma   90.00
#
_symmetry.space_group_name_H-M   'P 1'
#
loop_
_entity.id
_entity.type
_entity.pdbx_description
1 polymer ?
#
loop_
_entity_poly.entity_id
_entity_poly.type
_entity_poly.pdbx_seq_one_letter_code
_entity_poly.pdbx_strand_id
1 'polypeptide(L)'
;MIARRTLVAALACFGALTMAVVALGALPGEAALREALLALAPPVVVKVLGIINYAGSWKLLLPATLLLFVAFARARERWWVWIGLMLAAPAAEGLLKVVIGRARPEEASMGFPSGHATAAAAFFGAVIYL
;
A
#
# COMPACT_ATOMS: atom_id res chain seq x y z
N MET A 1 -13.22 -19.26 -8.85
CA MET A 1 -13.82 -19.30 -7.48
C MET A 1 -12.87 -18.78 -6.38
N ILE A 2 -11.56 -19.03 -6.47
CA ILE A 2 -10.57 -18.63 -5.45
C ILE A 2 -10.41 -17.10 -5.34
N ALA A 3 -10.18 -16.40 -6.46
CA ALA A 3 -9.95 -14.95 -6.46
C ALA A 3 -11.07 -14.13 -5.80
N ARG A 4 -12.34 -14.47 -6.08
CA ARG A 4 -13.50 -13.81 -5.45
C ARG A 4 -13.49 -13.95 -3.93
N ARG A 5 -13.17 -15.14 -3.41
CA ARG A 5 -13.09 -15.37 -1.96
C ARG A 5 -11.94 -14.58 -1.34
N THR A 6 -10.79 -14.53 -2.00
CA THR A 6 -9.63 -13.74 -1.56
C THR A 6 -9.97 -12.25 -1.50
N LEU A 7 -10.64 -11.71 -2.52
CA LEU A 7 -11.05 -10.29 -2.54
C LEU A 7 -12.05 -9.96 -1.44
N VAL A 8 -13.05 -10.82 -1.21
CA VAL A 8 -14.03 -10.64 -0.13
C VAL A 8 -13.35 -10.69 1.24
N ALA A 9 -12.43 -11.64 1.45
CA ALA A 9 -11.66 -11.72 2.68
C ALA A 9 -10.78 -10.48 2.90
N ALA A 10 -10.07 -10.03 1.86
CA ALA A 10 -9.25 -8.83 1.92
C ALA A 10 -10.08 -7.57 2.24
N LEU A 11 -11.25 -7.43 1.61
CA LEU A 11 -12.17 -6.31 1.86
C LEU A 11 -12.73 -6.37 3.29
N ALA A 12 -13.12 -7.55 3.77
CA ALA A 12 -13.60 -7.73 5.14
C ALA A 12 -12.52 -7.39 6.17
N CYS A 13 -11.28 -7.87 5.96
CA CYS A 13 -10.14 -7.54 6.82
C CYS A 13 -9.83 -6.04 6.79
N PHE A 14 -9.81 -5.42 5.62
CA PHE A 14 -9.58 -3.98 5.48
C PHE A 14 -10.68 -3.16 6.18
N GLY A 15 -11.95 -3.55 6.02
CA GLY A 15 -13.08 -2.92 6.70
C GLY A 15 -12.99 -3.05 8.22
N ALA A 16 -12.67 -4.25 8.72
CA ALA A 16 -12.49 -4.49 10.16
C ALA A 16 -11.35 -3.63 10.74
N LEU A 17 -10.20 -3.56 10.06
CA LEU A 17 -9.08 -2.69 10.46
C LEU A 17 -9.46 -1.22 10.42
N THR A 18 -10.16 -0.78 9.38
CA THR A 18 -10.63 0.60 9.25
C THR A 18 -11.55 0.98 10.41
N MET A 19 -12.53 0.12 10.74
CA MET A 19 -13.43 0.33 11.87
C MET A 19 -12.68 0.40 13.20
N ALA A 20 -11.70 -0.48 13.41
CA ALA A 20 -10.89 -0.46 14.62
C ALA A 20 -10.05 0.82 14.73
N VAL A 21 -9.46 1.29 13.63
CA VAL A 21 -8.70 2.54 13.59
C VAL A 21 -9.61 3.75 13.82
N VAL A 22 -10.79 3.80 13.24
CA VAL A 22 -11.74 4.90 13.45
C VAL A 22 -12.24 4.93 14.90
N ALA A 23 -12.50 3.76 15.50
CA ALA A 23 -13.00 3.67 16.87
C ALA A 23 -11.93 3.98 17.94
N LEU A 24 -10.67 3.60 17.69
CA LEU A 24 -9.60 3.62 18.70
C LEU A 24 -8.50 4.63 18.41
N GLY A 25 -8.46 5.20 17.20
CA GLY A 25 -7.37 6.05 16.69
C GLY A 25 -6.11 5.25 16.35
N ALA A 26 -5.53 4.59 17.36
CA ALA A 26 -4.43 3.63 17.24
C ALA A 26 -4.85 2.28 17.82
N LEU A 27 -4.35 1.19 17.24
CA LEU A 27 -4.65 -0.13 17.78
C LEU A 27 -3.97 -0.31 19.14
N PRO A 28 -4.62 -0.96 20.12
CA PRO A 28 -3.99 -1.28 21.40
C PRO A 28 -2.71 -2.08 21.18
N GLY A 29 -1.61 -1.64 21.78
CA GLY A 29 -0.31 -2.29 21.64
C GLY A 29 0.47 -1.94 20.37
N GLU A 30 -0.07 -1.09 19.47
CA GLU A 30 0.64 -0.70 18.23
C GLU A 30 1.97 0.00 18.51
N ALA A 31 1.99 0.94 19.46
CA ALA A 31 3.22 1.63 19.86
C ALA A 31 4.24 0.67 20.50
N ALA A 32 3.79 -0.19 21.41
CA ALA A 32 4.64 -1.18 22.06
C ALA A 32 5.22 -2.19 21.04
N LEU A 33 4.42 -2.63 20.06
CA LEU A 33 4.88 -3.49 18.98
C LEU A 33 5.92 -2.78 18.12
N ARG A 34 5.69 -1.51 17.76
CA ARG A 34 6.66 -0.71 17.00
C ARG A 34 7.99 -0.59 17.75
N GLU A 35 7.95 -0.23 19.03
CA GLU A 35 9.15 -0.09 19.85
C GLU A 35 9.91 -1.42 19.98
N ALA A 36 9.19 -2.52 20.20
CA ALA A 36 9.79 -3.86 20.23
C ALA A 36 10.45 -4.23 18.89
N LEU A 37 9.80 -3.95 17.76
CA LEU A 37 10.38 -4.17 16.43
C LEU A 37 11.63 -3.32 16.20
N LEU A 38 11.62 -2.06 16.62
CA LEU A 38 12.78 -1.17 16.50
C LEU A 38 13.93 -1.61 17.41
N ALA A 39 13.65 -2.05 18.64
CA ALA A 39 14.65 -2.57 19.56
C ALA A 39 15.31 -3.85 19.05
N LEU A 40 14.57 -4.68 18.31
CA LEU A 40 15.06 -5.92 17.71
C LEU A 40 15.72 -5.72 16.34
N ALA A 41 15.63 -4.54 15.72
CA ALA A 41 16.09 -4.32 14.35
C ALA A 41 17.52 -3.74 14.31
N PRO A 42 18.53 -4.52 13.88
CA PRO A 42 19.86 -3.99 13.64
C PRO A 42 19.85 -2.88 12.56
N PRO A 43 20.82 -1.95 12.55
CA PRO A 43 20.88 -0.86 11.56
C PRO A 43 20.83 -1.35 10.10
N VAL A 44 21.42 -2.52 9.83
CA VAL A 44 21.39 -3.16 8.51
C VAL A 44 19.97 -3.53 8.10
N VAL A 45 19.17 -4.09 9.00
CA VAL A 45 17.78 -4.48 8.73
C VAL A 45 16.93 -3.25 8.45
N VAL A 46 17.06 -2.19 9.26
CA VAL A 46 16.36 -0.92 9.04
C VAL A 46 16.71 -0.33 7.67
N LYS A 47 18.00 -0.35 7.29
CA LYS A 47 18.45 0.14 5.97
C LYS A 47 17.86 -0.68 4.83
N VAL A 48 17.86 -2.00 4.92
CA VAL A 48 17.29 -2.89 3.89
C VAL A 48 15.78 -2.66 3.76
N LEU A 49 15.06 -2.61 4.87
CA LEU A 49 13.62 -2.31 4.86
C LEU A 49 13.31 -0.92 4.29
N GLY A 50 14.18 0.06 4.54
CA GLY A 50 14.10 1.39 3.93
C GLY A 50 14.20 1.34 2.40
N ILE A 51 15.12 0.55 1.87
CA ILE A 51 15.25 0.33 0.41
C ILE A 51 14.01 -0.36 -0.15
N ILE A 52 13.52 -1.40 0.52
CA ILE A 52 12.30 -2.11 0.11
C ILE A 52 11.09 -1.16 0.13
N ASN A 53 10.97 -0.32 1.18
CA ASN A 53 9.92 0.67 1.26
C ASN A 53 10.02 1.69 0.10
N TYR A 54 11.23 2.13 -0.25
CA TYR A 54 11.45 3.00 -1.41
C TYR A 54 11.01 2.34 -2.72
N ALA A 55 11.19 1.03 -2.88
CA ALA A 55 10.71 0.27 -4.04
C ALA A 55 9.18 0.35 -4.22
N GLY A 56 8.42 0.50 -3.14
CA GLY A 56 6.97 0.74 -3.17
C GLY A 56 6.57 2.19 -3.42
N SER A 57 7.52 3.11 -3.63
CA SER A 57 7.22 4.52 -3.85
C SER A 57 6.78 4.79 -5.29
N TRP A 58 5.92 5.78 -5.49
CA TRP A 58 5.51 6.22 -6.84
C TRP A 58 6.70 6.59 -7.73
N LYS A 59 7.80 7.06 -7.13
CA LYS A 59 9.05 7.41 -7.82
C LYS A 59 9.69 6.22 -8.53
N LEU A 60 9.44 5.00 -8.07
CA LEU A 60 9.89 3.77 -8.72
C LEU A 60 8.77 3.05 -9.47
N LEU A 61 7.56 3.01 -8.92
CA LEU A 61 6.44 2.31 -9.55
C LEU A 61 6.00 2.95 -10.87
N LEU A 62 6.06 4.28 -10.98
CA LEU A 62 5.69 4.97 -12.23
C LEU A 62 6.70 4.68 -13.35
N PRO A 63 8.03 4.88 -13.19
CA PRO A 63 9.01 4.45 -14.19
C PRO A 63 8.94 2.96 -14.52
N ALA A 64 8.71 2.09 -13.52
CA ALA A 64 8.55 0.66 -13.76
C ALA A 64 7.32 0.36 -14.64
N THR A 65 6.20 1.07 -14.43
CA THR A 65 5.01 0.95 -15.29
C THR A 65 5.32 1.36 -16.73
N LEU A 66 6.06 2.45 -16.93
CA LEU A 66 6.49 2.89 -18.26
C LEU A 66 7.40 1.84 -18.92
N LEU A 67 8.35 1.27 -18.17
CA LEU A 67 9.22 0.20 -18.66
C LEU A 67 8.41 -1.02 -19.10
N LEU A 68 7.36 -1.39 -18.35
CA LEU A 68 6.47 -2.50 -18.72
C LEU A 68 5.74 -2.24 -20.05
N PHE A 69 5.30 -1.01 -20.30
CA PHE A 69 4.71 -0.65 -21.59
C PHE A 69 5.70 -0.71 -22.75
N VAL A 70 6.98 -0.44 -22.53
CA VAL A 70 8.01 -0.61 -23.55
C VAL A 70 8.26 -2.11 -23.80
N ALA A 71 8.47 -2.88 -22.73
CA ALA A 71 8.91 -4.27 -22.81
C ALA A 71 7.81 -5.28 -23.20
N PHE A 72 6.55 -5.06 -22.82
CA PHE A 72 5.48 -6.07 -22.95
C PHE A 72 4.31 -5.56 -23.80
N ALA A 73 4.05 -6.24 -24.92
CA ALA A 73 2.87 -5.96 -25.76
C ALA A 73 1.55 -6.16 -25.00
N ARG A 74 1.45 -7.20 -24.18
CA ARG A 74 0.29 -7.46 -23.30
C ARG A 74 -0.01 -6.32 -22.34
N ALA A 75 1.01 -5.62 -21.85
CA ALA A 75 0.82 -4.45 -21.00
C ALA A 75 0.19 -3.30 -21.79
N ARG A 76 0.60 -3.09 -23.05
CA ARG A 76 0.02 -2.08 -23.94
C ARG A 76 -1.41 -2.42 -24.37
N GLU A 77 -1.71 -3.67 -24.68
CA GLU A 77 -3.09 -4.12 -24.99
C GLU A 77 -4.05 -3.85 -23.84
N ARG A 78 -3.53 -3.93 -22.60
CA ARG A 78 -4.28 -3.74 -21.36
C ARG A 78 -3.95 -2.42 -20.67
N TRP A 79 -3.53 -1.40 -21.43
CA TRP A 79 -3.08 -0.10 -20.89
C TRP A 79 -4.09 0.53 -19.91
N TRP A 80 -5.39 0.32 -20.17
CA TRP A 80 -6.49 0.84 -19.36
C TRP A 80 -6.50 0.26 -17.94
N VAL A 81 -6.04 -0.99 -17.73
CA VAL A 81 -5.89 -1.59 -16.40
C VAL A 81 -4.83 -0.83 -15.60
N TRP A 82 -3.70 -0.54 -16.23
CA TRP A 82 -2.58 0.17 -15.62
C TRP A 82 -2.95 1.60 -15.25
N ILE A 83 -3.53 2.36 -16.19
CA ILE A 83 -3.98 3.73 -15.92
C ILE A 83 -5.08 3.73 -14.86
N GLY A 84 -6.06 2.83 -14.98
CA GLY A 84 -7.12 2.67 -14.00
C GLY A 84 -6.58 2.44 -12.59
N LEU A 85 -5.64 1.51 -12.42
CA LEU A 85 -5.03 1.21 -11.11
C LEU A 85 -4.16 2.34 -10.58
N MET A 86 -3.35 2.99 -11.44
CA MET A 86 -2.49 4.11 -11.05
C MET A 86 -3.27 5.35 -10.62
N LEU A 87 -4.53 5.49 -11.05
CA LEU A 87 -5.41 6.56 -10.59
C LEU A 87 -6.28 6.13 -9.41
N ALA A 88 -6.91 4.95 -9.50
CA ALA A 88 -7.86 4.49 -8.50
C ALA A 88 -7.22 4.23 -7.14
N ALA A 89 -6.02 3.65 -7.10
CA ALA A 89 -5.34 3.34 -5.84
C ALA A 89 -5.00 4.61 -5.02
N PRO A 90 -4.29 5.61 -5.57
CA PRO A 90 -4.01 6.84 -4.81
C PRO A 90 -5.26 7.69 -4.57
N ALA A 91 -6.27 7.68 -5.46
CA ALA A 91 -7.53 8.36 -5.20
C ALA A 91 -8.28 7.74 -4.00
N ALA A 92 -8.41 6.41 -3.97
CA ALA A 92 -9.04 5.70 -2.86
C ALA A 92 -8.27 5.90 -1.55
N GLU A 93 -6.94 5.79 -1.60
CA GLU A 93 -6.06 6.08 -0.46
C GLU A 93 -6.26 7.50 0.07
N GLY A 94 -6.21 8.50 -0.82
CA GLY A 94 -6.35 9.91 -0.45
C GLY A 94 -7.70 10.22 0.17
N LEU A 95 -8.80 9.70 -0.42
CA LEU A 95 -10.14 9.87 0.14
C LEU A 95 -10.27 9.21 1.51
N LEU A 96 -9.79 7.97 1.66
CA LEU A 96 -9.86 7.25 2.93
C LEU A 96 -9.02 7.93 4.00
N LYS A 97 -7.83 8.44 3.66
CA LYS A 97 -7.01 9.24 4.57
C LYS A 97 -7.79 10.42 5.11
N VAL A 98 -8.41 11.22 4.23
CA VAL A 98 -9.19 12.41 4.62
C VAL A 98 -10.37 12.03 5.52
N VAL A 99 -11.10 10.96 5.19
CA VAL A 99 -12.27 10.51 5.97
C VAL A 99 -11.86 9.97 7.34
N ILE A 100 -10.76 9.22 7.43
CA ILE A 100 -10.31 8.56 8.67
C ILE A 100 -9.54 9.53 9.57
N GLY A 101 -8.84 10.50 9.01
CA GLY A 101 -8.19 11.58 9.76
C GLY A 101 -7.08 11.13 10.71
N ARG A 102 -6.55 9.91 10.56
CA ARG A 102 -5.56 9.35 11.48
C ARG A 102 -4.20 10.04 11.31
N ALA A 103 -3.71 10.69 12.37
CA ALA A 103 -2.36 11.26 12.40
C ALA A 103 -1.26 10.17 12.44
N ARG A 104 -0.09 10.47 11.87
CA ARG A 104 1.12 9.64 12.09
C ARG A 104 1.79 10.01 13.41
N PRO A 105 2.50 9.06 14.06
CA PRO A 105 3.25 9.35 15.26
C PRO A 105 4.39 10.37 15.05
N GLU A 106 4.98 10.43 13.85
CA GLU A 106 6.24 11.18 13.61
C GLU A 106 6.20 12.14 12.42
N GLU A 107 5.08 12.23 11.69
CA GLU A 107 4.95 13.08 10.51
C GLU A 107 3.58 13.78 10.47
N ALA A 108 3.52 14.95 9.83
CA ALA A 108 2.26 15.66 9.57
C ALA A 108 1.36 14.95 8.52
N SER A 109 1.82 13.85 7.92
CA SER A 109 1.05 13.10 6.92
C SER A 109 0.12 12.08 7.59
N MET A 110 -1.00 11.76 6.94
CA MET A 110 -1.98 10.82 7.51
C MET A 110 -1.46 9.37 7.49
N GLY A 111 -1.73 8.64 8.57
CA GLY A 111 -1.13 7.33 8.86
C GLY A 111 -1.83 6.13 8.23
N PHE A 112 -3.14 6.25 7.95
CA PHE A 112 -3.93 5.13 7.46
C PHE A 112 -4.91 5.57 6.36
N PRO A 113 -5.05 4.79 5.27
CA PRO A 113 -4.23 3.63 4.89
C PRO A 113 -2.81 4.00 4.42
N SER A 114 -1.92 3.01 4.27
CA SER A 114 -0.55 3.25 3.77
C SER A 114 -0.52 3.38 2.25
N GLY A 115 -0.06 4.53 1.75
CA GLY A 115 0.07 4.78 0.30
C GLY A 115 1.07 3.87 -0.39
N HIS A 116 2.24 3.63 0.21
CA HIS A 116 3.25 2.71 -0.37
C HIS A 116 2.71 1.28 -0.48
N ALA A 117 1.99 0.80 0.54
CA ALA A 117 1.38 -0.53 0.51
C ALA A 117 0.26 -0.62 -0.54
N THR A 118 -0.59 0.41 -0.62
CA THR A 118 -1.70 0.47 -1.58
C THR A 118 -1.17 0.50 -3.02
N ALA A 119 -0.20 1.37 -3.30
CA ALA A 119 0.42 1.50 -4.61
C ALA A 119 1.17 0.23 -5.03
N ALA A 120 1.94 -0.37 -4.11
CA ALA A 120 2.64 -1.63 -4.37
C ALA A 120 1.66 -2.79 -4.63
N ALA A 121 0.58 -2.91 -3.84
CA ALA A 121 -0.44 -3.94 -4.03
C ALA A 121 -1.14 -3.80 -5.40
N ALA A 122 -1.48 -2.58 -5.80
CA ALA A 122 -2.07 -2.31 -7.11
C ALA A 122 -1.09 -2.63 -8.26
N PHE A 123 0.16 -2.18 -8.15
CA PHE A 123 1.18 -2.41 -9.17
C PHE A 123 1.51 -3.91 -9.33
N PHE A 124 1.88 -4.60 -8.25
CA PHE A 124 2.25 -6.01 -8.33
C PHE A 124 1.06 -6.90 -8.65
N GLY A 125 -0.16 -6.54 -8.22
CA GLY A 125 -1.39 -7.19 -8.65
C GLY A 125 -1.59 -7.10 -10.17
N ALA A 126 -1.32 -5.93 -10.76
CA ALA A 126 -1.36 -5.75 -12.22
C ALA A 126 -0.26 -6.53 -12.94
N VAL A 127 0.96 -6.57 -12.38
CA VAL A 127 2.07 -7.38 -12.93
C VAL A 127 1.71 -8.86 -12.98
N ILE A 128 1.11 -9.40 -11.91
CA ILE A 128 0.68 -10.81 -11.87
C ILE A 128 -0.40 -11.10 -12.92
N TYR A 129 -1.16 -10.08 -13.33
CA TYR A 129 -2.20 -10.20 -14.34
C TYR A 129 -1.68 -10.16 -15.80
N LEU A 130 -0.43 -9.74 -16.05
CA LEU A 130 0.20 -9.76 -17.38
C LEU A 130 0.47 -11.18 -17.87
#